data_AF-A0A7K2XG54-F1
#
_entry.id   AF-A0A7K2XG54-F1
#
_cell.length_a   1.000
_cell.length_b   1.000
_cell.length_c   1.000
_cell.angle_alpha   90.00
_cell.angle_beta   90.00
_cell.angle_gamma   90.00
#
_symmetry.space_group_name_H-M   'P 1'
#
loop_
_entity.id
_entity.type
_entity.pdbx_description
1 polymer ?
#
loop_
_entity_poly.entity_id
_entity_poly.type
_entity_poly.pdbx_seq_one_letter_code
_entity_poly.pdbx_strand_id
1 'polypeptide(L)'
;QQLPDSAARMFRALGLHTGADLDRFAAGALAGTSPAQASADLDRLAAAHLLTEAVPGRWTPHDLVRLYARHLAPQADPEGLPRLLDHYLYTGLAADAAAEPGSQPCYALPADARRPAATRE
;
A
#
# COMPACT_ATOMS: atom_id res chain seq x y z
N GLN A 1 -14.28 -0.12 -19.89
CA GLN A 1 -15.08 -0.54 -18.71
C GLN A 1 -14.97 0.54 -17.65
N GLN A 2 -16.03 0.77 -16.86
CA GLN A 2 -16.01 1.76 -15.78
C GLN A 2 -15.61 1.06 -14.48
N LEU A 3 -14.55 1.54 -13.82
CA LEU A 3 -14.12 1.01 -12.53
C LEU A 3 -15.11 1.44 -11.43
N PRO A 4 -15.43 0.56 -10.47
CA PRO A 4 -16.10 0.97 -9.23
C PRO A 4 -15.29 2.06 -8.50
N ASP A 5 -15.97 2.95 -7.77
CA ASP A 5 -15.33 4.09 -7.11
C ASP A 5 -14.22 3.69 -6.13
N SER A 6 -14.32 2.55 -5.46
CA SER A 6 -13.26 2.02 -4.59
C SER A 6 -12.00 1.65 -5.38
N ALA A 7 -12.14 0.93 -6.49
CA ALA A 7 -11.04 0.56 -7.37
C ALA A 7 -10.43 1.79 -8.07
N ALA A 8 -11.25 2.77 -8.44
CA ALA A 8 -10.75 4.03 -9.01
C ALA A 8 -9.93 4.85 -7.99
N ARG A 9 -10.35 4.87 -6.70
CA ARG A 9 -9.57 5.48 -5.61
C ARG A 9 -8.26 4.72 -5.38
N MET A 10 -8.31 3.38 -5.32
CA MET A 10 -7.12 2.53 -5.22
C MET A 10 -6.15 2.84 -6.36
N PHE A 11 -6.64 2.91 -7.60
CA PHE A 11 -5.82 3.21 -8.77
C PHE A 11 -5.07 4.54 -8.66
N ARG A 12 -5.74 5.60 -8.18
CA ARG A 12 -5.07 6.90 -7.93
C ARG A 12 -4.04 6.81 -6.80
N ALA A 13 -4.36 6.07 -5.73
CA ALA A 13 -3.44 5.85 -4.61
C ALA A 13 -2.15 5.17 -5.08
N LEU A 14 -2.21 4.18 -5.98
CA LEU A 14 -1.03 3.53 -6.56
C LEU A 14 -0.06 4.50 -7.24
N GLY A 15 -0.53 5.67 -7.69
CA GLY A 15 0.31 6.73 -8.23
C GLY A 15 1.32 7.30 -7.24
N LEU A 16 1.05 7.17 -5.93
CA LEU A 16 1.95 7.59 -4.85
C LEU A 16 3.01 6.51 -4.52
N HIS A 17 2.82 5.28 -4.96
CA HIS A 17 3.76 4.18 -4.70
C HIS A 17 5.00 4.26 -5.58
N THR A 18 6.17 4.12 -4.97
CA THR A 18 7.47 4.20 -5.67
C THR A 18 8.05 2.83 -6.01
N GLY A 19 7.52 1.74 -5.43
CA GLY A 19 8.00 0.37 -5.64
C GLY A 19 7.58 -0.26 -6.97
N ALA A 20 8.21 -1.40 -7.28
CA ALA A 20 7.94 -2.17 -8.49
C ALA A 20 6.62 -2.96 -8.39
N ASP A 21 6.42 -3.61 -7.24
CA ASP A 21 5.21 -4.32 -6.84
C ASP A 21 4.70 -3.83 -5.48
N LEU A 22 3.50 -4.26 -5.11
CA LEU A 22 2.96 -4.11 -3.77
C LEU A 22 2.05 -5.29 -3.41
N ASP A 23 1.95 -5.55 -2.11
CA ASP A 23 0.96 -6.47 -1.55
C ASP A 23 -0.29 -5.73 -1.06
N ARG A 24 -1.28 -6.50 -0.59
CA ARG A 24 -2.54 -5.97 -0.07
C ARG A 24 -2.38 -5.09 1.18
N PHE A 25 -1.33 -5.27 1.97
CA PHE A 25 -1.12 -4.50 3.19
C PHE A 25 -0.58 -3.10 2.87
N ALA A 26 0.42 -3.04 1.99
CA ALA A 26 0.93 -1.79 1.45
C ALA A 26 -0.18 -1.02 0.69
N ALA A 27 -0.97 -1.72 -0.13
CA ALA A 27 -2.10 -1.11 -0.85
C ALA A 27 -3.16 -0.55 0.11
N GLY A 28 -3.51 -1.30 1.16
CA GLY A 28 -4.46 -0.87 2.18
C GLY A 28 -3.97 0.35 2.96
N ALA A 29 -2.71 0.37 3.37
CA ALA A 29 -2.10 1.50 4.05
C ALA A 29 -2.14 2.77 3.17
N LEU A 30 -1.76 2.62 1.90
CA LEU A 30 -1.75 3.70 0.92
C LEU A 30 -3.15 4.26 0.67
N ALA A 31 -4.15 3.38 0.46
CA ALA A 31 -5.53 3.75 0.17
C ALA A 31 -6.35 4.12 1.43
N GLY A 32 -5.84 3.88 2.64
CA GLY A 32 -6.58 4.06 3.88
C GLY A 32 -7.72 3.05 4.05
N THR A 33 -7.53 1.81 3.60
CA THR A 33 -8.53 0.73 3.63
C THR A 33 -8.00 -0.52 4.34
N SER A 34 -8.87 -1.49 4.62
CA SER A 34 -8.45 -2.79 5.16
C SER A 34 -7.70 -3.62 4.10
N PRO A 35 -6.82 -4.55 4.49
CA PRO A 35 -6.14 -5.46 3.56
C PRO A 35 -7.10 -6.26 2.67
N ALA A 36 -8.22 -6.73 3.24
CA ALA A 36 -9.25 -7.45 2.48
C ALA A 36 -9.90 -6.57 1.40
N GLN A 37 -10.26 -5.32 1.73
CA GLN A 37 -10.81 -4.39 0.75
C GLN A 37 -9.77 -4.02 -0.31
N ALA A 38 -8.52 -3.82 0.10
CA ALA A 38 -7.42 -3.53 -0.80
C ALA A 38 -7.19 -4.68 -1.79
N SER A 39 -7.18 -5.92 -1.32
CA SER A 39 -7.10 -7.12 -2.16
C SER A 39 -8.22 -7.15 -3.20
N ALA A 40 -9.47 -6.96 -2.76
CA ALA A 40 -10.61 -6.96 -3.67
C ALA A 40 -10.54 -5.85 -4.74
N ASP A 41 -10.03 -4.67 -4.39
CA ASP A 41 -9.83 -3.58 -5.35
C ASP A 41 -8.65 -3.86 -6.30
N LEU A 42 -7.56 -4.45 -5.81
CA LEU A 42 -6.43 -4.88 -6.64
C LEU A 42 -6.84 -5.96 -7.64
N ASP A 43 -7.65 -6.93 -7.23
CA ASP A 43 -8.19 -7.98 -8.11
C ASP A 43 -9.06 -7.41 -9.22
N ARG A 44 -9.87 -6.37 -8.91
CA ARG A 44 -10.67 -5.66 -9.92
C ARG A 44 -9.80 -4.91 -10.91
N LEU A 45 -8.72 -4.28 -10.45
CA LEU A 45 -7.76 -3.60 -11.32
C LEU A 45 -7.00 -4.61 -12.19
N ALA A 46 -6.67 -5.80 -11.66
CA ALA A 46 -6.07 -6.89 -12.43
C ALA A 46 -7.04 -7.44 -13.49
N ALA A 47 -8.32 -7.64 -13.14
CA ALA A 47 -9.37 -8.03 -14.08
C ALA A 47 -9.61 -7.00 -15.19
N ALA A 48 -9.30 -5.73 -14.93
CA ALA A 48 -9.31 -4.64 -15.91
C ALA A 48 -7.98 -4.50 -16.70
N HIS A 49 -7.04 -5.44 -16.54
CA HIS A 49 -5.70 -5.44 -17.15
C HIS A 49 -4.85 -4.20 -16.82
N LEU A 50 -5.09 -3.59 -15.65
CA LEU A 50 -4.28 -2.46 -15.17
C LEU A 50 -3.08 -2.95 -14.34
N LEU A 51 -3.26 -4.07 -13.65
CA LEU A 51 -2.24 -4.72 -12.83
C LEU A 51 -2.07 -6.17 -13.29
N THR A 52 -0.91 -6.75 -12.99
CA THR A 52 -0.67 -8.20 -13.07
C THR A 52 -0.27 -8.71 -11.71
N GLU A 53 -0.86 -9.82 -11.26
CA GLU A 53 -0.38 -10.56 -10.09
C GLU A 53 0.75 -11.49 -10.55
N ALA A 54 2.00 -11.02 -10.46
CA ALA A 54 3.16 -11.79 -10.94
C ALA A 54 3.50 -12.96 -10.01
N VAL A 55 3.21 -12.80 -8.72
CA VAL A 55 3.38 -13.79 -7.65
C VAL A 55 2.14 -13.71 -6.77
N PRO A 56 1.62 -14.83 -6.21
CA PRO A 56 0.46 -14.80 -5.34
C PRO A 56 0.59 -13.73 -4.24
N GLY A 57 -0.40 -12.83 -4.17
CA GLY A 57 -0.46 -11.72 -3.23
C GLY A 57 0.43 -10.52 -3.55
N ARG A 58 1.04 -10.44 -4.75
CA ARG A 58 1.85 -9.30 -5.21
C ARG A 58 1.42 -8.82 -6.58
N TRP A 59 1.02 -7.55 -6.65
CA TRP A 59 0.54 -6.91 -7.86
C TRP A 59 1.57 -5.92 -8.40
N THR A 60 1.75 -5.94 -9.71
CA THR A 60 2.65 -5.07 -10.44
C THR A 60 1.85 -4.28 -11.47
N PRO A 61 1.85 -2.94 -11.44
CA PRO A 61 1.30 -2.15 -12.53
C PRO A 61 2.20 -2.26 -13.77
N HIS A 62 1.57 -2.27 -14.94
CA HIS A 62 2.30 -2.12 -16.20
C HIS A 62 2.92 -0.72 -16.31
N ASP A 63 4.01 -0.56 -17.05
CA ASP A 63 4.77 0.71 -17.06
C ASP A 63 3.94 1.93 -17.47
N LEU A 64 3.14 1.82 -18.54
CA LEU A 64 2.25 2.91 -18.96
C LEU A 64 1.15 3.19 -17.92
N VAL A 65 0.64 2.13 -17.28
CA VAL A 65 -0.37 2.25 -16.23
C VAL A 65 0.21 2.94 -15.00
N ARG A 66 1.46 2.63 -14.64
CA ARG A 66 2.22 3.26 -13.56
C ARG A 66 2.42 4.75 -13.83
N LEU A 67 2.81 5.11 -15.06
CA LEU A 67 2.95 6.50 -15.48
C LEU A 67 1.62 7.26 -15.41
N TYR A 68 0.53 6.63 -15.85
CA TYR A 68 -0.80 7.24 -15.78
C TYR A 68 -1.28 7.40 -14.33
N ALA A 69 -1.11 6.39 -13.48
CA ALA A 69 -1.44 6.49 -12.06
C ALA A 69 -0.66 7.63 -11.38
N ARG A 70 0.64 7.80 -11.67
CA ARG A 70 1.46 8.91 -11.19
C ARG A 70 0.93 10.28 -11.63
N HIS A 71 0.44 10.39 -12.87
CA HIS A 71 -0.19 11.62 -13.34
C HIS A 71 -1.47 11.96 -12.56
N LEU A 72 -2.19 10.94 -12.06
CA LEU A 72 -3.38 11.11 -11.22
C LEU A 72 -3.07 11.27 -9.73
N ALA A 73 -1.82 11.11 -9.30
CA ALA A 73 -1.42 11.17 -7.89
C ALA A 73 -1.81 12.50 -7.18
N PRO A 74 -1.83 13.68 -7.84
CA PRO A 74 -2.34 14.91 -7.22
C PRO A 74 -3.83 14.85 -6.81
N GLN A 75 -4.60 13.90 -7.34
CA GLN A 75 -6.00 13.64 -6.99
C GLN A 75 -6.15 12.53 -5.94
N ALA A 76 -5.04 11.95 -5.48
CA ALA A 76 -5.03 10.97 -4.41
C ALA A 76 -5.09 11.66 -3.04
N ASP A 77 -5.34 10.86 -2.01
CA ASP A 77 -5.28 11.33 -0.62
C ASP A 77 -3.82 11.68 -0.25
N PRO A 78 -3.52 12.93 0.14
CA PRO A 78 -2.16 13.33 0.53
C PRO A 78 -1.62 12.54 1.73
N GLU A 79 -2.49 11.96 2.56
CA GLU A 79 -2.11 11.13 3.70
C GLU A 79 -1.67 9.70 3.29
N GLY A 80 -1.85 9.33 2.02
CA GLY A 80 -1.54 7.98 1.54
C GLY A 80 -0.07 7.59 1.71
N LEU A 81 0.85 8.45 1.27
CA LEU A 81 2.29 8.16 1.38
C LEU A 81 2.76 8.15 2.85
N PRO A 82 2.43 9.13 3.70
CA PRO A 82 2.68 9.04 5.14
C PRO A 82 2.16 7.75 5.79
N ARG A 83 0.92 7.34 5.51
CA ARG A 83 0.37 6.08 6.05
C ARG A 83 1.13 4.84 5.57
N LEU A 84 1.59 4.82 4.33
CA LEU A 84 2.40 3.73 3.81
C LEU A 84 3.77 3.65 4.51
N LEU A 85 4.41 4.80 4.75
CA LEU A 85 5.68 4.86 5.47
C LEU A 85 5.52 4.41 6.93
N ASP A 86 4.46 4.88 7.60
CA ASP A 86 4.07 4.40 8.92
C ASP A 86 3.87 2.87 8.93
N HIS A 87 3.18 2.33 7.93
CA HIS A 87 3.00 0.89 7.80
C HIS A 87 4.33 0.12 7.69
N TYR A 88 5.27 0.57 6.84
CA TYR A 88 6.57 -0.08 6.72
C TYR A 88 7.41 0.03 7.99
N LEU A 89 7.41 1.20 8.64
CA LEU A 89 8.12 1.43 9.90
C LEU A 89 7.65 0.46 10.99
N TYR A 90 6.34 0.36 11.21
CA TYR A 90 5.78 -0.50 12.24
C TYR A 90 5.85 -1.99 11.90
N THR A 91 5.82 -2.35 10.61
CA THR A 91 6.04 -3.73 10.17
C THR A 91 7.49 -4.15 10.42
N GLY A 92 8.46 -3.26 10.15
CA GLY A 92 9.86 -3.49 10.47
C GLY A 92 10.11 -3.65 11.97
N LEU A 93 9.52 -2.77 12.80
CA LEU A 93 9.58 -2.89 14.26
C LEU A 93 9.00 -4.21 14.77
N ALA A 94 7.88 -4.65 14.21
CA ALA A 94 7.26 -5.92 14.61
C ALA A 94 8.14 -7.12 14.20
N ALA A 95 8.76 -7.08 13.03
CA ALA A 95 9.69 -8.10 12.57
C ALA A 95 10.96 -8.16 13.44
N ASP A 96 11.53 -7.00 13.79
CA ASP A 96 12.68 -6.87 14.69
C ASP A 96 12.39 -7.48 16.06
N ALA A 97 11.27 -7.09 16.69
CA ALA A 97 10.86 -7.63 17.98
C ALA A 97 10.59 -9.15 17.96
N ALA A 98 10.15 -9.69 16.82
CA ALA A 98 9.93 -11.13 16.64
C ALA A 98 11.24 -11.90 16.42
N ALA A 99 12.21 -11.29 15.72
CA ALA A 99 13.52 -11.88 15.47
C ALA A 99 14.42 -11.85 16.72
N GLU A 100 14.39 -10.75 17.47
CA GLU A 100 15.21 -10.52 18.66
C GLU A 100 14.36 -10.05 19.86
N PRO A 101 13.66 -10.98 20.53
CA PRO A 101 12.81 -10.63 21.68
C PRO A 101 13.60 -9.96 22.80
N GLY A 102 13.18 -8.75 23.17
CA GLY A 102 13.81 -7.96 24.24
C GLY A 102 14.90 -6.99 23.78
N SER A 103 15.18 -6.91 22.48
CA SER A 103 16.04 -5.87 21.92
C SER A 103 15.46 -4.48 22.18
N GLN A 104 16.32 -3.50 22.45
CA GLN A 104 15.92 -2.10 22.61
C GLN A 104 16.08 -1.38 21.27
N PRO A 105 15.12 -0.55 20.86
CA PRO A 105 15.27 0.25 19.65
C PRO A 105 16.53 1.10 19.72
N CYS A 106 17.42 0.97 18.73
CA CYS A 106 18.60 1.82 18.62
C CYS A 106 18.31 3.21 18.02
N TYR A 107 17.03 3.52 17.79
CA TYR A 107 16.56 4.77 17.20
C TYR A 107 15.26 5.23 17.86
N ALA A 108 15.03 6.55 17.82
CA ALA A 108 13.74 7.14 18.19
C ALA A 108 12.83 7.22 16.96
N LEU A 109 11.56 6.90 17.13
CA LEU A 109 10.56 7.10 16.08
C LEU A 109 10.32 8.60 15.86
N PRO A 110 10.00 9.02 14.62
CA PRO A 110 9.50 10.37 14.37
C PRO A 110 8.31 10.69 15.28
N ALA A 111 8.23 11.92 15.78
CA ALA A 111 7.19 12.33 16.73
C ALA A 111 5.77 12.27 16.14
N ASP A 112 5.68 12.33 14.81
CA ASP A 112 4.46 12.27 14.01
C ASP A 112 4.19 10.87 13.44
N ALA A 113 5.00 9.86 13.78
CA ALA A 113 4.75 8.48 13.35
C ALA A 113 3.43 7.97 13.93
N ARG A 114 2.54 7.49 13.05
CA ARG A 114 1.23 6.97 13.47
C ARG A 114 1.24 5.47 13.41
N ARG A 115 0.75 4.83 14.48
CA ARG A 115 0.54 3.39 14.43
C ARG A 115 -0.46 3.07 13.31
N PRO A 116 -0.12 2.21 12.33
CA PRO A 116 -1.05 1.82 11.30
C PRO A 116 -2.27 1.15 11.93
N ALA A 117 -3.45 1.35 11.33
CA ALA A 117 -4.62 0.58 11.70
C ALA A 117 -4.22 -0.90 11.68
N ALA A 118 -4.49 -1.63 12.77
CA ALA A 118 -3.97 -2.97 12.97
C ALA A 118 -4.26 -3.84 11.73
N THR A 119 -3.21 -4.16 10.98
CA THR A 119 -3.23 -5.06 9.82
C THR A 119 -3.35 -6.52 10.27
N ARG A 120 -4.23 -6.79 11.24
CA ARG A 120 -4.56 -8.15 11.66
C ARG A 120 -5.67 -8.67 10.75
N GLU A 121 -5.33 -9.69 9.97
CA GLU A 121 -6.26 -10.77 9.66
C GLU A 121 -6.07 -11.89 10.70
#